data_AF-A0A0B6YFK2-F1
#
_entry.id   AF-A0A0B6YFK2-F1
#
_cell.length_a   1.000
_cell.length_b   1.000
_cell.length_c   1.000
_cell.angle_alpha   90.00
_cell.angle_beta   90.00
_cell.angle_gamma   90.00
#
_symmetry.space_group_name_H-M   'P 1'
#
loop_
_entity.id
_entity.type
_entity.pdbx_description
1 polymer ?
#
loop_
_entity_poly.entity_id
_entity_poly.type
_entity_poly.pdbx_seq_one_letter_code
_entity_poly.pdbx_strand_id
1 'polypeptide(L)' 'LAKHHIVTYLEDSISQLLECKEDNPKVVPAKFLSDYFCSLRDGQHTMFREFAYIKSTPHNRMSFVVLFWKCFQQIGKKG' A
#
# COMPACT_ATOMS: atom_id res chain seq x y z
N LEU A 1 13.42 1.48 14.75
CA LEU A 1 12.98 1.13 13.38
C LEU A 1 12.03 -0.08 13.34
N ALA A 2 12.40 -1.22 13.94
CA ALA A 2 11.60 -2.46 13.87
C ALA A 2 10.13 -2.31 14.30
N LYS A 3 9.84 -1.53 15.36
CA LYS A 3 8.49 -1.27 15.85
C LYS A 3 7.51 -0.76 14.78
N HIS A 4 8.01 -0.02 13.80
CA HIS A 4 7.18 0.64 12.78
C HIS A 4 7.30 -0.02 11.40
N HIS A 5 8.04 -1.14 11.29
CA HIS A 5 8.21 -1.87 10.02
C HIS A 5 8.73 -1.00 8.87
N ILE A 6 9.50 0.05 9.17
CA ILE A 6 9.97 1.03 8.17
C ILE A 6 10.76 0.37 7.03
N VAL A 7 11.56 -0.66 7.34
CA VAL A 7 12.33 -1.39 6.34
C VAL A 7 11.41 -2.08 5.32
N THR A 8 10.34 -2.73 5.78
CA THR A 8 9.34 -3.37 4.90
C THR A 8 8.72 -2.37 3.92
N TYR A 9 8.43 -1.15 4.37
CA TYR A 9 7.86 -0.11 3.51
C TYR A 9 8.88 0.53 2.57
N LEU A 10 10.13 0.66 3.00
CA LEU A 10 11.20 1.12 2.13
C LEU A 10 11.48 0.11 1.02
N GLU A 11 11.64 -1.17 1.36
CA GLU A 11 11.82 -2.25 0.38
C GLU A 11 10.68 -2.29 -0.64
N ASP A 12 9.44 -2.27 -0.15
CA ASP A 12 8.24 -2.28 -1.00
C ASP A 12 8.14 -1.04 -1.91
N SER A 13 8.39 0.16 -1.37
CA SER A 13 8.35 1.40 -2.17
C SER A 13 9.45 1.47 -3.22
N ILE A 14 10.64 0.93 -2.93
CA ILE A 14 11.75 0.87 -3.89
C ILE A 14 11.44 -0.15 -4.97
N SER A 15 10.95 -1.35 -4.63
CA SER A 15 10.53 -2.35 -5.62
C SER A 15 9.49 -1.81 -6.58
N GLN A 16 8.42 -1.18 -6.05
CA GLN A 16 7.38 -0.59 -6.91
C GLN A 16 7.90 0.60 -7.75
N LEU A 17 8.84 1.39 -7.23
CA LEU A 17 9.46 2.47 -8.00
C LEU A 17 10.28 1.91 -9.17
N LEU A 18 11.02 0.82 -8.96
CA LEU A 18 11.81 0.18 -10.01
C LEU A 18 10.90 -0.39 -11.10
N GLU A 19 9.86 -1.13 -10.72
CA GLU A 19 8.82 -1.62 -11.65
C GLU A 19 8.17 -0.46 -12.41
N CYS A 20 7.76 0.60 -11.71
CA CYS A 20 7.16 1.79 -12.33
C CYS A 20 8.11 2.49 -13.31
N LYS A 21 9.43 2.44 -13.06
CA LYS A 21 10.44 3.04 -13.95
C LYS A 21 10.64 2.23 -15.23
N GLU A 22 10.43 0.91 -15.18
CA GLU A 22 10.44 0.06 -16.38
C GLU A 22 9.27 0.44 -17.31
N ASP A 23 8.09 0.69 -16.76
CA ASP A 23 6.90 1.12 -17.52
C ASP A 23 6.90 2.61 -17.89
N ASN A 24 7.45 3.47 -17.02
CA ASN A 24 7.50 4.92 -17.17
C ASN A 24 8.88 5.48 -16.78
N PRO A 25 9.82 5.59 -17.74
CA PRO A 25 11.17 6.09 -17.50
C PRO A 25 11.25 7.54 -16.97
N LYS A 26 10.16 8.32 -17.08
CA LYS A 26 10.08 9.71 -16.62
C LYS A 26 9.59 9.85 -15.18
N VAL A 27 9.37 8.74 -14.46
CA VAL A 27 8.95 8.77 -13.06
C VAL A 27 9.96 9.57 -12.22
N VAL A 28 9.46 10.46 -11.36
CA VAL A 28 10.27 11.26 -10.44
C VAL A 28 10.31 10.52 -9.09
N PRO A 29 11.46 9.95 -8.66
CA PRO A 29 11.54 9.11 -7.47
C PRO A 29 11.00 9.78 -6.21
N ALA A 30 11.35 11.04 -5.97
CA ALA A 30 10.90 11.78 -4.79
C ALA A 30 9.37 11.94 -4.74
N LYS A 31 8.73 12.17 -5.89
CA LYS A 31 7.27 12.28 -5.97
C LYS A 31 6.61 10.93 -5.73
N PHE A 32 7.13 9.87 -6.37
CA PHE A 32 6.64 8.50 -6.18
C PHE A 32 6.69 8.08 -4.69
N LEU A 33 7.85 8.27 -4.04
CA LEU A 33 8.01 7.92 -2.63
C LEU A 33 7.08 8.75 -1.73
N SER A 34 6.93 10.05 -2.02
CA SER A 34 5.99 10.91 -1.29
C SER A 34 4.55 10.38 -1.40
N ASP A 35 4.12 10.01 -2.60
CA ASP A 35 2.76 9.48 -2.83
C ASP A 35 2.57 8.11 -2.18
N TYR A 36 3.58 7.24 -2.24
CA TYR A 36 3.59 5.96 -1.53
C TYR A 36 3.39 6.15 -0.02
N PHE A 37 4.17 7.01 0.63
CA PHE A 37 4.05 7.22 2.07
C PHE A 37 2.79 7.98 2.47
N CYS A 38 2.24 8.83 1.59
CA CYS A 38 0.89 9.39 1.77
C CYS A 38 -0.18 8.29 1.73
N SER A 39 -0.11 7.38 0.76
CA SER A 39 -1.00 6.23 0.66
C SER A 39 -0.91 5.33 1.89
N LEU A 40 0.29 5.11 2.42
CA LEU A 40 0.52 4.33 3.64
C LEU A 40 -0.09 4.99 4.88
N ARG A 41 0.10 6.30 5.04
CA ARG A 41 -0.53 7.10 6.11
C ARG A 41 -2.05 6.98 6.06
N ASP A 42 -2.60 7.03 4.85
CA ASP A 42 -4.05 7.03 4.62
C ASP A 42 -4.65 5.60 4.56
N GLY A 43 -3.80 4.57 4.64
CA GLY A 43 -4.18 3.15 4.65
C GLY A 43 -4.60 2.59 3.29
N GLN A 44 -4.26 3.27 2.20
CA GLN A 44 -4.63 2.88 0.83
C GLN A 44 -3.59 1.97 0.16
N HIS A 45 -2.39 1.88 0.73
CA HIS A 45 -1.25 1.10 0.19
C HIS A 45 -1.48 -0.41 0.10
N THR A 46 -2.63 -0.89 0.59
CA THR A 46 -3.05 -2.29 0.56
C THR A 46 -3.94 -2.64 -0.63
N MET A 47 -4.36 -1.65 -1.42
CA MET A 47 -5.18 -1.87 -2.61
C MET A 47 -4.38 -2.66 -3.67
N PHE A 48 -5.00 -3.68 -4.26
CA PHE A 48 -4.38 -4.53 -5.30
C PHE A 48 -3.04 -5.19 -4.89
N ARG A 49 -2.80 -5.39 -3.59
CA ARG A 49 -1.58 -6.08 -3.12
C ARG A 49 -1.84 -7.55 -2.86
N GLU A 50 -0.79 -8.35 -3.02
CA GLU A 50 -0.82 -9.76 -2.68
C GLU A 50 -1.05 -9.98 -1.18
N PHE A 51 -1.71 -11.10 -0.84
CA PHE A 51 -1.98 -11.44 0.55
C PHE A 51 -0.70 -11.55 1.40
N ALA A 52 0.42 -11.97 0.81
CA ALA A 52 1.71 -12.02 1.49
C ALA A 52 2.16 -10.65 2.02
N TYR A 53 1.94 -9.59 1.24
CA TYR A 53 2.20 -8.21 1.66
C TYR A 53 1.18 -7.75 2.71
N ILE A 54 -0.10 -8.08 2.54
CA ILE A 54 -1.16 -7.70 3.50
C ILE A 54 -0.86 -8.26 4.90
N LYS A 55 -0.38 -9.51 4.99
CA LYS A 55 -0.13 -10.16 6.29
C LYS A 55 1.17 -9.69 6.98
N SER A 56 2.09 -9.01 6.27
CA SER A 56 3.48 -8.79 6.71
C SER A 56 3.61 -7.83 7.90
N THR A 57 2.69 -6.88 8.07
CA THR A 57 2.70 -5.94 9.21
C THR A 57 1.32 -5.82 9.85
N PRO A 58 1.24 -5.47 11.15
CA PRO A 58 -0.05 -5.17 11.79
C PRO A 58 -0.81 -4.02 11.12
N HIS A 59 -0.10 -2.98 10.66
CA HIS A 59 -0.71 -1.84 9.97
C HIS A 59 -1.32 -2.25 8.63
N ASN A 60 -0.63 -3.07 7.83
CA ASN A 60 -1.15 -3.58 6.56
C ASN A 60 -2.46 -4.35 6.74
N ARG A 61 -2.53 -5.23 7.74
CA ARG A 61 -3.76 -5.99 8.03
C ARG A 61 -4.92 -5.06 8.41
N MET A 62 -4.66 -4.07 9.27
CA MET A 62 -5.67 -3.10 9.68
C MET A 62 -6.15 -2.25 8.50
N SER A 63 -5.22 -1.70 7.72
CA SER A 63 -5.52 -0.93 6.51
C SER A 63 -6.33 -1.73 5.50
N PHE A 64 -5.99 -2.99 5.26
CA PHE A 64 -6.74 -3.87 4.37
C PHE A 64 -8.18 -4.09 4.83
N VAL A 65 -8.40 -4.41 6.11
CA VAL A 65 -9.75 -4.62 6.66
C VAL A 65 -10.60 -3.36 6.53
N VAL A 66 -10.03 -2.19 6.84
CA VAL A 66 -10.73 -0.91 6.69
C VAL A 66 -11.05 -0.61 5.22
N LEU A 67 -10.09 -0.83 4.31
CA LEU A 67 -10.28 -0.62 2.87
C LEU A 67 -11.36 -1.56 2.32
N PHE A 68 -11.28 -2.85 2.66
CA PHE A 68 -12.26 -3.86 2.28
C PHE A 68 -13.65 -3.50 2.79
N TRP A 69 -13.78 -3.14 4.07
CA TRP A 69 -15.07 -2.68 4.61
C TRP A 69 -15.62 -1.49 3.83
N LYS A 70 -14.81 -0.45 3.56
CA LYS A 70 -15.23 0.73 2.80
C LYS A 70 -15.76 0.36 1.41
N CYS A 71 -15.07 -0.55 0.71
CA CYS A 71 -15.43 -0.98 -0.65
C CYS A 71 -16.70 -1.86 -0.68
N PHE A 72 -16.89 -2.74 0.31
CA PHE A 72 -17.89 -3.80 0.23
C PHE A 72 -19.10 -3.63 1.18
N GLN A 73 -19.08 -2.67 2.11
CA GLN A 73 -20.18 -2.45 3.08
C GLN A 73 -21.57 -2.19 2.46
N GLN A 74 -21.62 -1.77 1.19
CA GLN A 74 -22.89 -1.47 0.50
C GLN A 74 -23.46 -2.67 -0.27
N ILE A 75 -22.68 -3.74 -0.46
CA ILE A 75 -23.10 -4.90 -1.26
C ILE A 75 -24.21 -5.69 -0.55
N GLY A 76 -24.16 -5.79 0.79
CA GLY A 76 -25.20 -6.44 1.58
C GLY A 76 -26.46 -5.61 1.85
N LYS A 77 -26.51 -4.33 1.41
CA LYS A 77 -27.66 -3.43 1.67
C LYS A 77 -28.66 -3.34 0.51
N LYS A 78 -28.35 -3.96 -0.63
CA LYS A 78 -29.21 -3.99 -1.83
C LYS A 78 -29.71 -5.41 -2.18
N GLY A 79 -29.60 -6.35 -1.26
CA GLY A 79 -30.10 -7.73 -1.38
C GLY A 79 -31.43 -7.90 -0.67
#